data_AF-A0A372Q0V3-F1
#
_entry.id   AF-A0A372Q0V3-F1
#
_cell.length_a   1.000
_cell.length_b   1.000
_cell.length_c   1.000
_cell.angle_alpha   90.00
_cell.angle_beta   90.00
_cell.angle_gamma   90.00
#
_symmetry.space_group_name_H-M   'P 1'
#
loop_
_entity.id
_entity.type
_entity.pdbx_description
1 polymer ?
#
loop_
_entity_poly.entity_id
_entity_poly.type
_entity_poly.pdbx_seq_one_letter_code
_entity_poly.pdbx_strand_id
1 'polypeptide(L)' 'LGLRFSNKLRNIVFLPPLVNSIVTGLLLGDGWIQKGKFNKNARLGFKQSVIHIGFALWVYNLLAHYCQSLPYSTK' A
#
# COMPACT_ATOMS: atom_id res chain seq x y z
N LEU A 1 -6.77 0.72 -13.92
CA LEU A 1 -5.39 1.07 -13.52
C LEU A 1 -5.37 2.48 -12.96
N GLY A 2 -5.11 2.64 -11.66
CA GLY A 2 -5.14 3.95 -10.98
C GLY A 2 -3.94 4.84 -11.34
N LEU A 3 -4.18 6.13 -11.55
CA LEU A 3 -3.13 7.12 -11.84
C LEU A 3 -2.26 7.39 -10.61
N ARG A 4 -1.00 6.95 -10.65
CA ARG A 4 -0.02 7.19 -9.59
C ARG A 4 0.09 8.68 -9.23
N PHE A 5 0.10 8.99 -7.94
CA PHE A 5 0.36 10.37 -7.49
C PHE A 5 1.77 10.83 -7.86
N SER A 6 1.84 12.07 -8.37
CA SER A 6 3.11 12.77 -8.57
C SER A 6 3.78 13.03 -7.22
N ASN A 7 5.10 13.28 -7.23
CA ASN A 7 5.84 13.55 -6.01
C ASN A 7 5.30 14.78 -5.25
N LYS A 8 4.76 15.77 -5.98
CA LYS A 8 4.13 16.96 -5.38
C LYS A 8 2.85 16.58 -4.64
N LEU A 9 1.97 15.79 -5.26
CA LEU A 9 0.71 15.34 -4.65
C LEU A 9 0.95 14.47 -3.41
N ARG A 10 1.93 13.56 -3.45
CA ARG A 10 2.24 12.70 -2.30
C ARG A 10 2.59 13.43 -1.00
N ASN A 11 3.15 14.64 -1.10
CA ASN A 11 3.56 15.40 0.07
C ASN A 11 2.42 16.21 0.70
N ILE A 12 1.29 16.36 -0.01
CA ILE A 12 0.14 17.17 0.45
C ILE A 12 -1.12 16.33 0.66
N VAL A 13 -1.14 15.09 0.15
CA VAL A 13 -2.29 14.20 0.26
C VAL A 13 -2.34 13.57 1.64
N PHE A 14 -3.49 13.71 2.29
CA PHE A 14 -3.86 12.94 3.47
C PHE A 14 -4.57 11.65 3.07
N LEU A 15 -4.49 10.62 3.92
CA LEU A 15 -5.21 9.37 3.74
C LEU A 15 -6.72 9.62 3.95
N PRO A 16 -7.58 9.38 2.95
CA PRO A 16 -9.03 9.43 3.15
C PRO A 16 -9.46 8.42 4.22
N PRO A 17 -10.58 8.65 4.96
CA PRO A 17 -11.00 7.78 6.05
C PRO A 17 -11.11 6.30 5.68
N LEU A 18 -11.67 6.00 4.50
CA LEU A 18 -11.78 4.63 3.98
C LEU A 18 -10.40 3.97 3.79
N VAL A 19 -9.46 4.70 3.19
CA VAL A 19 -8.10 4.19 2.94
C VAL A 19 -7.38 3.97 4.28
N ASN A 20 -7.58 4.88 5.23
CA ASN A 20 -7.02 4.73 6.57
C ASN A 20 -7.51 3.45 7.25
N SER A 21 -8.82 3.18 7.22
CA SER A 21 -9.39 1.94 7.78
C SER A 21 -8.84 0.68 7.09
N ILE A 22 -8.67 0.70 5.77
CA ILE A 22 -8.06 -0.41 5.02
C ILE A 22 -6.61 -0.63 5.48
N VAL A 23 -5.82 0.44 5.58
CA VAL A 23 -4.44 0.38 6.04
C VAL A 23 -4.37 -0.16 7.47
N THR A 24 -5.25 0.29 8.36
CA THR A 24 -5.34 -0.25 9.73
C THR A 24 -5.66 -1.74 9.72
N GLY A 25 -6.63 -2.18 8.92
CA GLY A 25 -6.99 -3.60 8.80
C GLY A 25 -5.83 -4.45 8.29
N LEU A 26 -5.08 -3.95 7.29
CA LEU A 26 -3.88 -4.62 6.80
C LEU A 26 -2.81 -4.74 7.89
N LEU A 27 -2.57 -3.67 8.65
CA LEU A 27 -1.56 -3.66 9.72
C LEU A 27 -1.92 -4.57 10.90
N LEU A 28 -3.20 -4.80 11.15
CA LEU A 28 -3.66 -5.76 12.16
C LEU A 28 -3.57 -7.23 11.69
N GLY A 29 -3.46 -7.45 10.38
CA GLY A 29 -3.32 -8.78 9.77
C GLY A 29 -1.91 -9.00 9.19
N ASP A 30 -1.85 -9.13 7.86
CA ASP A 30 -0.64 -9.54 7.12
C ASP A 30 0.22 -8.37 6.58
N GLY A 31 -0.04 -7.15 7.05
CA GLY A 31 0.67 -5.94 6.67
C GLY A 31 1.74 -5.55 7.69
N TRP A 32 2.77 -4.85 7.22
CA TRP A 32 3.83 -4.30 8.08
C TRP A 32 4.24 -2.90 7.65
N ILE A 33 4.83 -2.16 8.58
CA ILE A 33 5.46 -0.86 8.31
C ILE A 33 6.97 -1.03 8.28
N GLN A 34 7.59 -0.55 7.21
CA GLN A 34 9.05 -0.44 7.12
C GLN A 34 9.46 1.03 7.05
N LYS A 35 10.32 1.46 7.98
CA LYS A 35 10.98 2.76 7.94
C LYS A 35 12.49 2.56 7.79
N GLY A 36 13.06 3.11 6.72
CA GLY A 36 14.51 3.08 6.51
C GLY A 36 15.22 4.07 7.44
N LYS A 37 16.46 3.77 7.83
CA LYS A 37 17.28 4.60 8.76
C LYS A 37 17.37 6.08 8.34
N PHE A 38 17.41 6.34 7.03
CA PHE A 38 17.49 7.70 6.45
C PHE A 38 16.20 8.16 5.76
N ASN A 39 15.14 7.34 5.78
CA ASN A 39 13.88 7.68 5.13
C ASN A 39 12.95 8.41 6.09
N LYS A 40 12.55 9.63 5.72
CA LYS A 40 11.53 10.39 6.45
C LYS A 40 10.17 9.70 6.44
N ASN A 41 9.85 9.01 5.35
CA ASN A 41 8.55 8.38 5.13
C ASN A 41 8.61 6.86 5.38
N ALA A 42 7.61 6.37 6.08
CA ALA A 42 7.35 4.95 6.25
C ALA A 42 6.76 4.35 4.97
N ARG A 43 7.01 3.06 4.73
CA ARG A 43 6.41 2.27 3.65
C ARG A 43 5.51 1.21 4.25
N LEU A 44 4.31 1.08 3.70
CA LEU A 44 3.43 -0.04 3.98
C LEU A 44 3.82 -1.19 3.05
N GLY A 45 4.06 -2.37 3.62
CA GLY A 45 4.15 -3.63 2.91
C GLY A 45 2.99 -4.53 3.31
N PHE A 46 2.53 -5.38 2.39
CA PHE A 46 1.65 -6.50 2.71
C PHE A 46 1.99 -7.67 1.79
N LYS A 47 1.82 -8.89 2.28
CA LYS A 47 2.03 -10.13 1.52
C LYS A 47 0.82 -11.03 1.72
N GLN A 48 0.46 -11.76 0.67
CA GLN A 48 -0.59 -12.76 0.71
C GLN A 48 -0.15 -14.02 -0.03
N SER A 49 -0.69 -15.15 0.43
CA SER A 49 -0.58 -16.43 -0.29
C SER A 49 -1.26 -16.34 -1.65
N VAL A 50 -0.79 -17.11 -2.63
CA VAL A 50 -1.32 -17.11 -4.01
C VAL A 50 -2.82 -17.46 -4.04
N ILE A 51 -3.28 -18.28 -3.10
CA ILE A 51 -4.71 -18.60 -2.93
C ILE A 51 -5.59 -17.37 -2.67
N HIS A 52 -5.03 -16.27 -2.17
CA HIS A 52 -5.72 -15.01 -1.86
C HIS A 52 -5.34 -13.88 -2.84
N ILE A 53 -4.87 -14.22 -4.04
CA ILE A 53 -4.47 -13.22 -5.06
C ILE A 53 -5.60 -12.23 -5.40
N GLY A 54 -6.86 -12.67 -5.39
CA GLY A 54 -8.01 -11.79 -5.61
C GLY A 54 -8.07 -10.65 -4.57
N PHE A 55 -7.84 -10.98 -3.29
CA PHE A 55 -7.77 -9.99 -2.22
C PHE A 55 -6.57 -9.06 -2.40
N ALA A 56 -5.39 -9.61 -2.71
CA ALA A 56 -4.19 -8.80 -2.94
C ALA A 56 -4.36 -7.80 -4.09
N LEU A 57 -4.98 -8.22 -5.20
CA LEU A 57 -5.29 -7.34 -6.33
C LEU A 57 -6.36 -6.31 -6.00
N TRP A 58 -7.37 -6.69 -5.21
CA TRP A 58 -8.40 -5.76 -4.74
C TRP A 58 -7.81 -4.65 -3.87
N VAL A 59 -6.99 -5.00 -2.89
CA VAL A 59 -6.24 -4.05 -2.05
C VAL A 59 -5.34 -3.17 -2.91
N TYR A 60 -4.61 -3.76 -3.84
CA TYR A 60 -3.75 -3.01 -4.76
C TYR A 60 -4.56 -2.00 -5.57
N ASN A 61 -5.71 -2.36 -6.12
CA ASN A 61 -6.53 -1.44 -6.90
C ASN A 61 -6.99 -0.23 -6.08
N LEU A 62 -7.30 -0.42 -4.80
CA LEU A 62 -7.67 0.67 -3.87
C LEU A 62 -6.47 1.57 -3.53
N LEU A 63 -5.27 1.00 -3.44
CA LEU A 63 -4.04 1.68 -3.05
C LEU A 63 -3.13 2.08 -4.22
N ALA A 64 -3.51 1.78 -5.46
CA ALA A 64 -2.65 1.87 -6.65
C ALA A 64 -2.03 3.26 -6.82
N HIS A 65 -2.77 4.31 -6.47
CA HIS A 65 -2.34 5.71 -6.53
C HIS A 65 -1.14 6.01 -5.61
N TYR A 66 -1.00 5.27 -4.50
CA TYR A 66 0.09 5.40 -3.53
C TYR A 66 1.29 4.50 -3.88
N CYS A 67 1.06 3.40 -4.58
CA CYS A 67 2.09 2.43 -4.95
C CYS A 67 3.06 2.98 -6.01
N GLN A 68 4.31 2.49 -5.99
CA GLN A 68 5.32 2.82 -7.00
C GLN A 68 5.43 1.77 -8.11
N SER A 69 5.00 0.53 -7.82
CA SER A 69 5.06 -0.62 -8.72
C SER A 69 3.78 -1.44 -8.65
N LEU A 70 3.61 -2.34 -9.61
CA LEU A 70 2.61 -3.42 -9.56
C LEU A 70 2.97 -4.44 -8.45
N PRO A 71 1.99 -5.22 -7.97
CA PRO A 71 2.26 -6.35 -7.08
C PRO A 71 3.11 -7.38 -7.84
N TYR A 72 4.02 -8.04 -7.10
CA TYR A 72 4.93 -9.03 -7.66
C TYR A 72 4.95 -10.28 -6.78
N SER A 73 5.21 -11.43 -7.39
CA SER A 73 5.38 -12.67 -6.63
C SER A 73 6.72 -12.65 -5.91
N THR A 74 6.69 -12.97 -4.62
CA THR A 74 7.90 -13.19 -3.81
C THR A 74 8.03 -14.69 -3.52
N LYS A 75 9.26 -15.15 -3.27
CA LYS A 75 9.51 -16.52 -2.83
C LYS A 75 8.86 -16.80 -1.47
#